data_AF-A0A1G3WJW5-F1
#
_entry.id   AF-A0A1G3WJW5-F1
#
_cell.length_a   1.000
_cell.length_b   1.000
_cell.length_c   1.000
_cell.angle_alpha   90.00
_cell.angle_beta   90.00
_cell.angle_gamma   90.00
#
_symmetry.space_group_name_H-M   'P 1'
#
loop_
_entity.id
_entity.type
_entity.pdbx_description
1 polymer ?
#
loop_
_entity_poly.entity_id
_entity_poly.type
_entity_poly.pdbx_seq_one_letter_code
_entity_poly.pdbx_strand_id
1 'polypeptide(L)'
;MGILIPPLVLGGLGMILGFLIYLVAWKFGVEEDHTVRDIEHLLPNYNCGACGYPGCKGMAEALVSGKAVPAQCKPIKKEEIEILNKYLEALKTGTPVPAEVK
;
A
#
# COMPACT_ATOMS: atom_id res chain seq x y z
N MET A 1 0.57 -37.46 -30.55
CA MET A 1 0.87 -36.07 -30.98
C MET A 1 0.10 -35.00 -30.20
N GLY A 2 -1.09 -35.26 -29.63
CA GLY A 2 -1.89 -34.24 -28.93
C GLY A 2 -1.44 -33.82 -27.52
N ILE A 3 -0.46 -34.50 -26.92
CA ILE A 3 -0.04 -34.23 -25.52
C ILE A 3 0.90 -33.01 -25.42
N LEU A 4 1.65 -32.71 -26.49
CA LEU A 4 2.62 -31.60 -26.51
C LEU A 4 1.99 -30.26 -26.89
N ILE A 5 0.81 -30.26 -27.50
CA ILE A 5 0.13 -29.04 -27.95
C ILE A 5 -0.34 -28.18 -26.75
N PRO A 6 -1.03 -28.73 -25.73
CA PRO A 6 -1.46 -27.95 -24.57
C PRO A 6 -0.32 -27.22 -23.82
N PRO A 7 0.82 -27.86 -23.46
CA PRO A 7 1.88 -27.17 -22.76
C PRO A 7 2.58 -26.11 -23.63
N LEU A 8 2.69 -26.32 -24.95
CA LEU A 8 3.23 -25.32 -25.88
C LEU A 8 2.35 -24.07 -25.95
N VAL A 9 1.03 -24.27 -26.06
CA VAL A 9 0.07 -23.16 -26.14
C VAL A 9 0.03 -22.38 -24.82
N LEU A 10 -0.05 -23.08 -23.69
CA LEU A 10 -0.07 -22.42 -22.37
C LEU A 10 1.25 -21.72 -22.05
N GLY A 11 2.38 -22.35 -22.37
CA GLY A 11 3.70 -21.75 -22.18
C GLY A 11 3.92 -20.51 -23.05
N GLY A 12 3.54 -20.59 -24.34
CA GLY A 12 3.61 -19.44 -25.26
C GLY A 12 2.73 -18.28 -24.81
N LEU A 13 1.49 -18.56 -24.42
CA LEU A 13 0.57 -17.54 -23.92
C LEU A 13 1.08 -16.90 -22.62
N GLY A 14 1.56 -17.71 -21.68
CA GLY A 14 2.13 -17.22 -20.42
C GLY A 14 3.35 -16.34 -20.64
N MET A 15 4.23 -16.71 -21.57
CA MET A 15 5.41 -15.91 -21.92
C MET A 15 5.01 -14.56 -22.55
N ILE A 16 4.04 -14.55 -23.46
CA ILE A 16 3.56 -13.31 -24.10
C ILE A 16 2.92 -12.38 -23.06
N LEU A 17 2.00 -12.90 -22.24
CA LEU A 17 1.30 -12.11 -21.23
C LEU A 17 2.27 -11.60 -20.15
N GLY A 18 3.20 -12.43 -19.69
CA GLY A 18 4.22 -12.02 -18.73
C GLY A 18 5.12 -10.92 -19.26
N PHE A 19 5.55 -11.03 -20.52
CA PHE A 19 6.35 -10.00 -21.18
C PHE A 19 5.60 -8.67 -21.32
N LEU A 20 4.31 -8.72 -21.69
CA LEU A 20 3.46 -7.53 -21.76
C LEU A 20 3.30 -6.85 -20.40
N ILE A 21 3.04 -7.61 -19.32
CA ILE A 21 2.93 -7.06 -17.97
C ILE A 21 4.25 -6.41 -17.53
N TYR A 22 5.39 -7.05 -17.83
CA TYR A 22 6.71 -6.50 -17.53
C TYR A 22 6.94 -5.13 -18.21
N LEU A 23 6.64 -5.01 -19.50
CA LEU A 23 6.78 -3.75 -20.22
C LEU A 23 5.89 -2.64 -19.63
N VAL A 24 4.65 -2.99 -19.25
CA VAL A 24 3.72 -2.04 -18.61
C VAL A 24 4.24 -1.63 -17.24
N ALA A 25 4.65 -2.57 -16.40
CA ALA A 25 5.19 -2.28 -15.07
C ALA A 25 6.44 -1.40 -15.14
N TRP A 26 7.33 -1.66 -16.10
CA TRP A 26 8.52 -0.84 -16.31
C TRP A 26 8.20 0.56 -16.81
N LYS A 27 7.24 0.69 -17.75
CA LYS A 27 6.92 1.98 -18.37
C LYS A 27 6.03 2.87 -17.49
N PHE A 28 5.20 2.28 -16.64
CA PHE A 28 4.19 2.94 -15.80
C PHE A 28 4.43 2.76 -14.29
N GLY A 29 5.63 2.35 -13.88
CA GLY A 29 6.01 2.31 -12.47
C GLY A 29 5.92 3.71 -11.85
N VAL A 30 5.06 3.87 -10.85
CA VAL A 30 4.92 5.09 -10.07
C VAL A 30 5.77 4.93 -8.81
N GLU A 31 6.60 5.93 -8.51
CA GLU A 31 7.37 5.99 -7.28
C GLU A 31 6.40 6.18 -6.10
N GLU A 32 6.41 5.25 -5.14
CA GLU A 32 5.57 5.36 -3.95
C GLU A 32 6.21 6.32 -2.94
N ASP A 33 5.42 7.24 -2.41
CA ASP A 33 5.86 8.09 -1.31
C ASP A 33 6.15 7.23 -0.07
N HIS A 34 7.39 7.29 0.39
CA HIS A 34 7.85 6.55 1.56
C HIS A 34 6.99 6.81 2.80
N THR A 35 6.46 8.03 2.97
CA THR A 35 5.61 8.36 4.13
C THR A 35 4.24 7.68 4.08
N VAL A 36 3.65 7.58 2.89
CA VAL A 36 2.38 6.86 2.70
C VAL A 36 2.58 5.39 3.03
N ARG A 37 3.69 4.81 2.59
CA ARG A 37 4.02 3.41 2.86
C ARG A 37 4.23 3.13 4.34
N ASP A 38 4.97 3.98 5.06
CA ASP A 38 5.16 3.83 6.51
C ASP A 38 3.83 3.87 7.27
N ILE A 39 2.97 4.84 6.93
CA ILE A 39 1.64 4.96 7.54
C ILE A 39 0.76 3.75 7.19
N GLU A 40 0.82 3.25 5.96
CA GLU A 40 0.08 2.04 5.56
C GLU A 40 0.54 0.82 6.35
N HIS A 41 1.84 0.68 6.65
CA HIS A 41 2.37 -0.40 7.49
C HIS A 41 1.91 -0.32 8.95
N LEU A 42 1.64 0.89 9.47
CA LEU A 42 1.05 1.10 10.79
C LEU A 42 -0.46 0.83 10.84
N LEU A 43 -1.13 0.72 9.69
CA LEU A 43 -2.54 0.37 9.62
C LEU A 43 -2.73 -1.16 9.67
N PRO A 44 -3.93 -1.65 10.06
CA PRO A 44 -4.22 -3.10 10.14
C PRO A 44 -4.17 -3.86 8.80
N ASN A 45 -4.03 -3.16 7.66
CA ASN A 45 -3.98 -3.74 6.31
C ASN A 45 -5.17 -4.63 5.90
N TYR A 46 -6.32 -4.47 6.58
CA TYR A 46 -7.55 -5.21 6.24
C TYR A 46 -8.23 -4.73 4.96
N ASN A 47 -7.89 -3.53 4.46
CA ASN A 47 -8.46 -2.98 3.24
C ASN A 47 -10.01 -2.99 3.20
N CYS A 48 -10.65 -2.85 4.35
CA CYS A 48 -12.09 -3.03 4.52
C CYS A 48 -12.96 -1.82 4.08
N GLY A 49 -12.35 -0.66 3.85
CA GLY A 49 -13.04 0.56 3.41
C GLY A 49 -13.97 1.23 4.44
N ALA A 50 -14.03 0.74 5.69
CA ALA A 50 -14.94 1.27 6.72
C ALA A 50 -14.67 2.73 7.13
N CYS A 51 -13.48 3.25 6.83
CA CYS A 51 -13.08 4.64 7.05
C CYS A 51 -13.49 5.59 5.91
N GLY A 52 -14.05 5.07 4.80
CA GLY A 52 -14.46 5.86 3.64
C GLY A 52 -13.38 6.06 2.56
N TYR A 53 -12.22 5.42 2.71
CA TYR A 53 -11.09 5.49 1.76
C TYR A 53 -10.85 4.15 1.06
N PRO A 54 -10.32 4.15 -0.19
CA PRO A 54 -10.02 2.92 -0.93
C PRO A 54 -8.79 2.23 -0.32
N GLY A 55 -9.04 1.20 0.48
CA GLY A 55 -7.97 0.42 1.12
C GLY A 55 -7.22 1.19 2.22
N CYS A 56 -6.21 0.53 2.79
CA CYS A 56 -5.34 1.12 3.81
C CYS A 56 -4.41 2.17 3.21
N LYS A 57 -3.86 1.93 2.01
CA LYS A 57 -3.10 2.93 1.24
C LYS A 57 -3.87 4.24 1.02
N GLY A 58 -5.13 4.17 0.58
CA GLY A 58 -5.94 5.36 0.36
C GLY A 58 -6.22 6.13 1.66
N MET A 59 -6.34 5.42 2.79
CA MET A 59 -6.41 6.06 4.11
C MET A 59 -5.07 6.69 4.50
N ALA A 60 -3.94 6.05 4.22
CA ALA A 60 -2.61 6.58 4.48
C ALA A 60 -2.36 7.89 3.71
N GLU A 61 -2.71 7.96 2.43
CA GLU A 61 -2.67 9.19 1.62
C GLU A 61 -3.55 10.31 2.22
N ALA A 62 -4.73 9.94 2.72
CA ALA A 62 -5.63 10.89 3.37
C ALA A 62 -5.09 11.41 4.72
N LEU A 63 -4.35 10.58 5.46
CA LEU A 63 -3.69 10.97 6.70
C LEU A 63 -2.53 11.93 6.43
N VAL A 64 -1.68 11.64 5.43
CA VAL A 64 -0.58 12.53 5.01
C VAL A 64 -1.12 13.88 4.55
N SER A 65 -2.22 13.88 3.78
CA SER A 65 -2.86 15.11 3.30
C SER A 65 -3.73 15.83 4.34
N GLY A 66 -3.83 15.33 5.57
CA GLY A 66 -4.61 15.94 6.66
C GLY A 66 -6.13 15.87 6.46
N LYS A 67 -6.62 15.02 5.55
CA LYS A 67 -8.04 14.80 5.27
C LYS A 67 -8.68 13.72 6.15
N ALA A 68 -7.86 12.90 6.79
CA ALA A 68 -8.29 11.84 7.69
C ALA A 68 -7.65 11.97 9.08
N VAL A 69 -8.23 11.27 10.06
CA VAL A 69 -7.64 11.06 11.39
C VAL A 69 -7.54 9.56 11.69
N PRO A 70 -6.51 9.09 12.42
CA PRO A 70 -6.29 7.67 12.70
C PRO A 70 -7.52 6.93 13.27
N ALA A 71 -8.27 7.62 14.14
CA ALA A 71 -9.47 7.07 14.78
C ALA A 71 -10.62 6.73 13.81
N GLN A 72 -10.57 7.18 12.55
CA GLN A 72 -11.54 6.76 11.52
C GLN A 72 -11.35 5.28 11.11
N CYS A 73 -10.18 4.70 11.34
CA CYS A 73 -9.94 3.28 11.11
C CYS A 73 -10.57 2.49 12.26
N LYS A 74 -11.77 1.93 12.08
CA LYS A 74 -12.45 1.15 13.14
C LYS A 74 -11.66 -0.04 13.70
N PRO A 75 -10.93 -0.84 12.88
CA PRO A 75 -10.23 -2.01 13.38
C PRO A 75 -8.85 -1.73 14.01
N ILE A 76 -8.37 -0.48 14.00
CA ILE A 76 -7.05 -0.15 14.54
C ILE A 76 -7.05 -0.27 16.07
N LYS A 77 -5.92 -0.68 16.65
CA LYS A 77 -5.77 -0.72 18.11
C LYS A 77 -5.49 0.67 18.68
N LYS A 78 -5.79 0.88 19.95
CA LYS A 78 -5.57 2.18 20.61
C LYS A 78 -4.10 2.56 20.65
N GLU A 79 -3.24 1.57 20.89
CA GLU A 79 -1.79 1.74 20.95
C GLU A 79 -1.23 2.18 19.58
N GLU A 80 -1.75 1.60 18.50
CA GLU A 80 -1.38 1.94 17.12
C GLU A 80 -1.86 3.36 16.72
N ILE A 81 -3.02 3.80 17.23
CA ILE A 81 -3.50 5.19 17.06
C ILE A 81 -2.51 6.18 17.66
N GLU A 82 -1.99 5.90 18.86
CA GLU A 82 -1.04 6.79 19.53
C GLU A 82 0.28 6.91 18.76
N ILE A 83 0.82 5.78 18.29
CA ILE A 83 2.02 5.75 17.45
C ILE A 83 1.80 6.53 16.15
N LEU A 84 0.66 6.32 15.50
CA LEU A 84 0.35 6.98 14.24
C LEU A 84 0.16 8.49 14.41
N ASN A 85 -0.45 8.95 15.51
CA ASN A 85 -0.52 10.38 15.82
C ASN A 85 0.87 11.00 16.03
N LYS A 86 1.76 10.34 16.79
CA LYS A 86 3.16 10.80 16.95
C LYS A 86 3.88 10.89 15.61
N TYR A 87 3.69 9.91 14.73
CA TYR A 87 4.27 9.94 13.38
C TYR A 87 3.78 11.14 12.57
N LEU A 88 2.46 11.38 12.56
CA LEU A 88 1.87 12.52 11.84
C LEU A 88 2.32 13.87 12.42
N GLU A 89 2.53 13.98 13.73
CA GLU A 89 3.11 15.17 14.35
C GLU A 89 4.59 15.37 13.98
N ALA A 90 5.37 14.29 13.92
CA ALA A 90 6.76 14.34 13.50
C ALA A 90 6.88 14.86 12.05
N LEU A 91 6.02 14.39 11.15
CA LEU A 91 5.95 14.87 9.77
C LEU A 91 5.62 16.38 9.69
N LYS A 92 4.70 16.88 10.53
CA LYS A 92 4.33 18.31 10.53
C LYS A 92 5.42 19.22 11.09
N THR A 93 6.19 18.74 12.05
CA THR A 93 7.20 19.53 12.79
C THR A 93 8.61 19.38 12.24
N GLY A 94 8.83 18.49 11.26
CA GLY A 94 10.16 18.19 10.72
C GLY A 94 11.08 17.52 11.75
N THR A 95 10.51 16.91 12.79
CA THR A 95 11.28 16.19 13.80
C THR A 95 11.56 14.75 13.35
N PRO A 96 12.61 14.09 13.91
CA PRO A 96 12.93 12.72 13.54
C PRO A 96 11.76 11.77 13.83
N VAL A 97 11.43 10.95 12.83
CA VAL A 97 10.38 9.92 12.94
C VAL A 97 10.70 8.95 14.09
N PRO A 98 9.71 8.59 14.94
CA PRO A 98 9.92 7.65 16.04
C PRO A 98 10.47 6.30 15.56
N ALA A 99 11.50 5.77 16.24
CA ALA A 99 12.12 4.49 15.89
C ALA A 99 11.18 3.29 16.02
N GLU A 100 10.10 3.45 16.77
CA GLU A 100 9.02 2.47 17.01
C GLU A 100 8.16 2.18 15.75
N VAL A 101 8.46 2.84 14.63
CA VAL A 101 7.73 2.74 13.35
C VAL A 101 8.43 1.83 12.32
N LYS A 102 9.60 1.27 12.66
CA LYS A 102 10.35 0.32 11.81
C LYS A 102 9.99 -1.14 12.06
#